data_AF-A0A818WSF3-F1
#
_entry.id   AF-A0A818WSF3-F1
#
_cell.length_a   1.000
_cell.length_b   1.000
_cell.length_c   1.000
_cell.angle_alpha   90.00
_cell.angle_beta   90.00
_cell.angle_gamma   90.00
#
_symmetry.space_group_name_H-M   'P 1'
#
loop_
_entity.id
_entity.type
_entity.pdbx_description
1 polymer ?
#
loop_
_entity_poly.entity_id
_entity_poly.type
_entity_poly.pdbx_seq_one_letter_code
_entity_poly.pdbx_strand_id
1 'polypeptide(L)'
;MPIKPIKCIPDTAIYVHSYTFGYGDKQIIGDTWLITVDDTVNYATVSRDGLCVPLAGHAFFQKLALVNAATITDFVPKIDDPSIFDIPPECKSAI
;
A
#
# COMPACT_ATOMS: atom_id res chain seq x y z
N MET A 1 3.60 -1.09 25.39
CA MET A 1 2.41 -0.25 25.06
C MET A 1 1.59 -1.03 24.04
N PRO A 2 0.28 -1.22 24.22
CA PRO A 2 -0.54 -1.88 23.19
C PRO A 2 -0.52 -1.02 21.92
N ILE A 3 -0.20 -1.64 20.78
CA ILE A 3 -0.18 -0.97 19.47
C ILE A 3 -1.62 -0.57 19.15
N LYS A 4 -1.88 0.73 19.04
CA LYS A 4 -3.16 1.23 18.56
C LYS A 4 -3.32 0.76 17.10
N PRO A 5 -4.45 0.14 16.72
CA PRO A 5 -4.65 -0.32 15.35
C PRO A 5 -4.43 0.85 14.38
N ILE A 6 -3.49 0.69 13.45
CA ILE A 6 -3.29 1.68 12.40
C ILE A 6 -4.49 1.54 11.46
N LYS A 7 -5.26 2.61 11.32
CA LYS A 7 -6.32 2.67 10.32
C LYS A 7 -5.69 2.99 8.97
N CYS A 8 -5.19 1.96 8.30
CA CYS A 8 -4.51 2.07 7.00
C CYS A 8 -5.46 2.03 5.80
N ILE A 9 -6.67 1.51 5.99
CA ILE A 9 -7.71 1.46 4.97
C ILE A 9 -8.76 2.53 5.28
N PRO A 10 -9.14 3.37 4.30
CA PRO A 10 -10.21 4.36 4.47
C PRO A 10 -11.56 3.68 4.79
N ASP A 11 -12.42 4.34 5.57
CA ASP A 11 -13.77 3.82 5.88
C ASP A 11 -14.66 3.66 4.64
N THR A 12 -14.39 4.45 3.61
CA THR A 12 -15.12 4.44 2.34
C THR A 12 -14.72 3.26 1.45
N ALA A 13 -13.70 2.48 1.85
CA ALA A 13 -13.22 1.36 1.07
C ALA A 13 -14.21 0.19 1.09
N ILE A 14 -14.36 -0.47 -0.05
CA ILE A 14 -15.22 -1.65 -0.21
C ILE A 14 -14.33 -2.89 -0.17
N TYR A 15 -14.64 -3.82 0.71
CA TYR A 15 -13.96 -5.12 0.73
C TYR A 15 -14.23 -5.87 -0.57
N VAL A 16 -13.18 -6.43 -1.19
CA VAL A 16 -13.29 -7.18 -2.45
C VAL A 16 -13.12 -8.67 -2.21
N HIS A 17 -11.93 -9.08 -1.73
CA HIS A 17 -11.58 -10.47 -1.50
C HIS A 17 -10.31 -10.58 -0.64
N SER A 18 -9.96 -11.81 -0.26
CA SER A 18 -8.67 -12.15 0.35
C SER A 18 -7.82 -12.97 -0.61
N TYR A 19 -6.52 -12.83 -0.48
CA TYR A 19 -5.54 -13.60 -1.24
C TYR A 19 -4.47 -14.17 -0.31
N THR A 20 -4.01 -15.38 -0.60
CA THR A 20 -2.89 -16.00 0.12
C THR A 20 -1.63 -15.85 -0.73
N PHE A 21 -0.64 -15.17 -0.18
CA PHE A 21 0.70 -15.03 -0.76
C PHE A 21 1.62 -16.07 -0.14
N GLY A 22 2.38 -16.80 -0.96
CA GLY A 22 3.31 -17.83 -0.49
C GLY A 22 2.72 -19.25 -0.54
N TYR A 23 3.35 -20.18 0.18
CA TYR A 23 3.01 -21.61 0.13
C TYR A 23 3.34 -22.30 1.46
N GLY A 24 2.46 -23.21 1.89
CA GLY A 24 2.66 -24.03 3.07
C GLY A 24 2.68 -23.22 4.37
N ASP A 25 3.75 -23.39 5.16
CA ASP A 25 3.99 -22.68 6.42
C ASP A 25 4.51 -21.24 6.22
N LYS A 26 4.90 -20.89 5.00
CA LYS A 26 5.39 -19.56 4.62
C LYS A 26 4.35 -18.84 3.78
N GLN A 27 3.27 -18.44 4.44
CA GLN A 27 2.18 -17.73 3.80
C GLN A 27 1.76 -16.47 4.57
N ILE A 28 1.35 -15.47 3.82
CA ILE A 28 0.75 -14.23 4.32
C ILE A 28 -0.63 -14.13 3.70
N ILE A 29 -1.65 -13.86 4.52
CA ILE A 29 -3.00 -13.59 4.04
C ILE A 29 -3.15 -12.08 3.90
N GLY A 30 -3.49 -11.63 2.71
CA GLY A 30 -3.79 -10.24 2.40
C GLY A 30 -5.29 -10.04 2.15
N ASP A 31 -5.82 -8.92 2.60
CA ASP A 31 -7.17 -8.45 2.25
C ASP A 31 -7.08 -7.31 1.24
N THR A 32 -7.85 -7.44 0.16
CA THR A 32 -7.92 -6.47 -0.92
C THR A 32 -9.16 -5.60 -0.79
N TRP A 33 -8.94 -4.30 -0.86
CA TRP A 33 -9.97 -3.27 -0.72
C TRP A 33 -10.01 -2.40 -1.98
N LEU A 34 -11.21 -2.07 -2.41
CA LEU A 34 -11.48 -1.12 -3.48
C LEU A 34 -11.61 0.27 -2.87
N ILE A 35 -10.81 1.20 -3.33
CA ILE A 35 -10.77 2.58 -2.88
C ILE A 35 -10.96 3.47 -4.10
N THR A 36 -12.00 4.30 -4.09
CA THR A 36 -12.22 5.29 -5.16
C THR A 36 -11.84 6.67 -4.65
N VAL A 37 -10.94 7.33 -5.36
CA VAL A 37 -10.54 8.72 -5.11
C VAL A 37 -10.67 9.45 -6.43
N ASP A 38 -11.59 10.41 -6.49
CA ASP A 38 -11.98 11.10 -7.72
C ASP A 38 -12.30 10.10 -8.86
N ASP A 39 -11.69 10.25 -10.02
CA ASP A 39 -11.85 9.36 -11.18
C ASP A 39 -10.91 8.14 -11.17
N THR A 40 -10.19 7.92 -10.07
CA THR A 40 -9.25 6.82 -9.92
C THR A 40 -9.81 5.74 -9.01
N VAL A 41 -9.76 4.51 -9.51
CA VAL A 41 -10.12 3.30 -8.76
C VAL A 41 -8.85 2.56 -8.38
N ASN A 42 -8.65 2.36 -7.09
CA ASN A 42 -7.48 1.69 -6.54
C ASN A 42 -7.90 0.37 -5.88
N TYR A 43 -7.15 -0.69 -6.15
CA TYR A 43 -7.18 -1.91 -5.34
C TYR A 43 -5.95 -1.88 -4.44
N ALA A 44 -6.16 -1.88 -3.13
CA ALA A 44 -5.09 -1.93 -2.15
C ALA A 44 -5.16 -3.26 -1.38
N THR A 45 -4.08 -4.02 -1.39
CA THR A 45 -3.95 -5.27 -0.66
C THR A 45 -3.01 -5.07 0.53
N VAL A 46 -3.51 -5.32 1.74
CA VAL A 46 -2.75 -5.20 3.00
C VAL A 46 -2.81 -6.50 3.80
N SER A 47 -1.84 -6.72 4.70
CA SER A 47 -1.85 -7.89 5.58
C SER A 47 -3.09 -7.93 6.50
N ARG A 48 -3.67 -9.12 6.64
CA ARG A 48 -4.87 -9.37 7.48
C ARG A 48 -4.57 -9.38 8.98
N ASP A 49 -3.31 -9.55 9.37
CA ASP A 49 -2.86 -9.63 10.77
C ASP A 49 -3.07 -8.35 11.60
N GLY A 50 -3.61 -7.29 10.99
CA GLY A 50 -3.88 -6.01 11.64
C GLY A 50 -2.67 -5.08 11.70
N LEU A 51 -1.52 -5.49 11.16
CA LEU A 51 -0.31 -4.65 11.07
C LEU A 51 -0.33 -3.73 9.85
N CYS A 52 -1.28 -3.91 8.94
CA CYS A 52 -1.44 -3.05 7.76
C CYS A 52 -0.22 -3.03 6.84
N VAL A 53 0.49 -4.16 6.71
CA VAL A 53 1.65 -4.24 5.82
C VAL A 53 1.16 -4.17 4.37
N PRO A 54 1.61 -3.20 3.55
CA PRO A 54 1.23 -3.14 2.15
C PRO A 54 1.85 -4.32 1.39
N LEU A 55 1.04 -5.05 0.62
CA LEU A 55 1.48 -6.21 -0.15
C LEU A 55 1.46 -5.90 -1.65
N ALA A 56 0.36 -5.32 -2.13
CA ALA A 56 0.19 -4.96 -3.53
C ALA A 56 -0.80 -3.80 -3.71
N GLY A 57 -0.68 -3.10 -4.83
CA GLY A 57 -1.57 -2.02 -5.22
C GLY A 57 -1.77 -1.96 -6.73
N HIS A 58 -2.99 -1.67 -7.16
CA HIS A 58 -3.32 -1.41 -8.56
C HIS A 58 -4.14 -0.13 -8.66
N ALA A 59 -3.79 0.75 -9.59
CA ALA A 59 -4.54 1.98 -9.87
C ALA A 59 -5.07 1.96 -11.30
N PHE A 60 -6.36 2.22 -11.44
CA PHE A 60 -7.08 2.29 -12.70
C PHE A 60 -7.68 3.67 -12.86
N PHE A 61 -7.47 4.30 -14.02
CA PHE A 61 -8.08 5.59 -14.34
C PHE A 61 -9.34 5.36 -15.18
N GLN A 62 -10.42 6.08 -14.84
CA GLN A 62 -11.73 5.98 -15.50
C GLN A 62 -12.26 4.55 -15.61
N LYS A 63 -11.87 3.64 -14.69
CA LYS A 63 -12.27 2.23 -14.64
C LYS A 63 -11.90 1.39 -15.89
N LEU A 64 -11.02 1.89 -16.76
CA LEU A 64 -10.79 1.28 -18.08
C LEU A 64 -9.34 0.88 -18.31
N ALA A 65 -8.37 1.68 -17.85
CA ALA A 65 -6.95 1.41 -18.07
C ALA A 65 -6.23 1.22 -16.74
N LEU A 66 -5.48 0.12 -16.62
CA LEU A 66 -4.49 -0.03 -15.56
C LEU A 66 -3.39 1.00 -15.80
N VAL A 67 -3.23 1.94 -14.88
CA VAL A 67 -2.24 3.00 -14.96
C VAL A 67 -1.00 2.64 -14.16
N ASN A 68 -1.19 1.94 -13.04
CA ASN A 68 -0.08 1.54 -12.18
C ASN A 68 -0.39 0.21 -11.50
N ALA A 69 0.62 -0.64 -11.40
CA ALA A 69 0.63 -1.80 -10.52
C ALA A 69 1.94 -1.82 -9.76
N ALA A 70 1.87 -2.08 -8.46
CA ALA A 70 3.03 -2.16 -7.58
C ALA A 70 2.89 -3.34 -6.63
N THR A 71 4.01 -4.03 -6.41
CA THR A 71 4.15 -5.04 -5.36
C THR A 71 5.22 -4.55 -4.40
N ILE A 72 4.96 -4.63 -3.11
CA ILE A 72 5.89 -4.20 -2.07
C ILE A 72 6.52 -5.45 -1.47
N THR A 73 7.85 -5.52 -1.52
CA THR A 73 8.65 -6.57 -0.88
C THR A 73 9.59 -5.96 0.14
N ASP A 74 10.11 -6.79 1.05
CA ASP A 74 11.13 -6.40 2.04
C ASP A 74 10.74 -5.19 2.89
N PHE A 75 9.44 -5.07 3.19
CA PHE A 75 8.91 -3.97 3.96
C PHE A 75 9.49 -3.97 5.38
N VAL A 76 10.11 -2.86 5.76
CA VAL A 76 10.55 -2.60 7.12
C VAL A 76 9.84 -1.33 7.61
N PRO A 77 9.05 -1.38 8.70
CA PRO A 77 8.27 -0.23 9.18
C PRO A 77 9.15 0.77 9.95
N LYS A 78 10.23 1.25 9.31
CA LYS A 78 11.14 2.26 9.86
C LYS A 78 11.81 3.05 8.75
N ILE A 79 12.19 4.28 9.08
CA ILE A 79 13.09 5.10 8.28
C ILE A 79 14.41 5.16 9.04
N ASP A 80 15.46 4.57 8.48
CA ASP A 80 16.78 4.52 9.13
C ASP A 80 17.56 5.83 8.96
N ASP A 81 17.41 6.49 7.81
CA ASP A 81 18.06 7.75 7.47
C ASP A 81 17.02 8.76 6.96
N PRO A 82 16.64 9.76 7.76
CA PRO A 82 15.70 10.80 7.33
C PRO A 82 16.26 11.74 6.24
N SER A 83 17.58 11.83 6.06
CA SER A 83 18.19 12.73 5.08
C SER A 83 17.90 12.34 3.63
N ILE A 84 17.37 11.13 3.39
CA ILE A 84 16.87 10.70 2.07
C ILE A 84 15.76 11.61 1.52
N PHE A 85 15.10 12.38 2.39
CA PHE A 85 14.08 13.36 2.01
C PHE A 85 14.65 14.78 1.80
N ASP A 86 15.93 15.01 2.10
CA ASP A 86 16.57 16.30 1.86
C ASP A 86 16.76 16.53 0.36
N ILE A 87 16.34 17.69 -0.12
CA ILE A 87 16.46 18.04 -1.54
C ILE A 87 17.94 18.25 -1.89
N PRO A 88 18.51 17.47 -2.84
CA PRO A 88 19.89 17.63 -3.25
C PRO A 88 20.16 19.06 -3.76
N PRO A 89 21.35 19.65 -3.48
CA PRO A 89 21.68 21.01 -3.91
C PRO A 89 21.45 21.27 -5.40
N GLU A 90 21.72 20.28 -6.26
CA GLU A 90 21.51 20.32 -7.71
C GLU A 90 20.04 20.44 -8.11
N CYS A 91 19.10 20.00 -7.27
CA CYS A 91 17.66 20.09 -7.52
C CYS A 91 17.05 21.39 -6.99
N LYS A 92 17.78 22.20 -6.22
CA LYS A 92 17.24 23.43 -5.61
C LYS A 92 16.96 24.56 -6.60
N SER A 93 17.59 24.53 -7.77
CA SER A 93 17.35 25.50 -8.84
C SER A 93 16.11 25.20 -9.69
N ALA A 94 15.49 24.03 -9.50
CA ALA A 94 14.29 23.59 -10.22
C ALA A 94 12.98 23.92 -9.47
N ILE A 95 13.08 24.59 -8.31
CA ILE A 95 11.97 24.94 -7.41
C ILE A 95 11.80 26.46 -7.39
#